data_AF-A0A6P1BP05-F1
#
_entry.id   AF-A0A6P1BP05-F1
#
_cell.length_a   1.000
_cell.length_b   1.000
_cell.length_c   1.000
_cell.angle_alpha   90.00
_cell.angle_beta   90.00
_cell.angle_gamma   90.00
#
_symmetry.space_group_name_H-M   'P 1'
#
loop_
_entity.id
_entity.type
_entity.pdbx_description
1 polymer ?
#
loop_
_entity_poly.entity_id
_entity_poly.type
_entity_poly.pdbx_seq_one_letter_code
_entity_poly.pdbx_strand_id
1 'polypeptide(L)'
;MPELRCQSLAPARFIASHGWVLQQEAITCTAVLSAQTKRLKLINAIHTGFWHPAMIAKVGATIDVYSKGRFAINILTGWFKDDFRAFGEPWLEHDERYRCSEEFIQVLKGLWTQDRFAFKGDF
;
A
#
# COMPACT_ATOMS: atom_id res chain seq x y z
N MET A 1 18.18 7.68 -27.02
CA MET A 1 17.63 8.59 -26.00
C MET A 1 17.03 7.73 -24.90
N PRO A 2 17.42 7.85 -23.63
CA PRO A 2 16.80 7.07 -22.56
C PRO A 2 15.37 7.58 -22.37
N GLU A 3 14.37 6.71 -22.54
CA GLU A 3 12.96 7.05 -22.33
C GLU A 3 12.77 7.57 -20.90
N LEU A 4 12.27 8.80 -20.74
CA LEU A 4 11.86 9.35 -19.45
C LEU A 4 10.75 8.47 -18.86
N ARG A 5 11.11 7.62 -17.89
CA ARG A 5 10.16 6.75 -17.17
C ARG A 5 9.41 7.56 -16.13
N CYS A 6 8.25 8.10 -16.49
CA CYS A 6 7.35 8.79 -15.57
C CYS A 6 6.78 7.80 -14.53
N GLN A 7 6.74 8.20 -13.26
CA GLN A 7 6.19 7.43 -12.14
C GLN A 7 5.16 8.30 -11.41
N SER A 8 4.04 7.70 -10.99
CA SER A 8 3.08 8.34 -10.09
C SER A 8 3.14 7.68 -8.72
N LEU A 9 3.22 8.50 -7.67
CA LEU A 9 3.07 8.05 -6.28
C LEU A 9 1.70 8.51 -5.77
N ALA A 10 0.80 7.55 -5.52
CA ALA A 10 -0.48 7.83 -4.87
C ALA A 10 -0.25 7.93 -3.34
N PRO A 11 -0.51 9.10 -2.71
CA PRO A 11 -0.24 9.30 -1.30
C PRO A 11 -1.31 8.63 -0.42
N ALA A 12 -0.88 7.92 0.63
CA ALA A 12 -1.76 7.43 1.69
C ALA A 12 -1.86 8.50 2.77
N ARG A 13 -2.85 9.38 2.65
CA ARG A 13 -3.20 10.39 3.65
C ARG A 13 -4.67 10.22 3.98
N PHE A 14 -5.01 10.26 5.27
CA PHE A 14 -6.36 9.97 5.73
C PHE A 14 -7.07 11.20 6.31
N ILE A 15 -6.47 11.89 7.31
CA ILE A 15 -7.15 13.02 7.98
C ILE A 15 -6.31 14.31 7.98
N ALA A 16 -4.98 14.22 7.96
CA ALA A 16 -4.08 15.34 8.22
C ALA A 16 -3.96 16.40 7.09
N SER A 17 -4.90 16.56 6.15
CA SER A 17 -4.71 17.51 5.04
C SER A 17 -5.98 18.22 4.55
N HIS A 18 -6.95 17.49 4.01
CA HIS A 18 -8.16 18.06 3.40
C HIS A 18 -9.34 17.11 3.64
N GLY A 19 -10.57 17.62 3.76
CA GLY A 19 -11.75 16.80 4.06
C GLY A 19 -11.96 15.63 3.09
N TRP A 20 -12.74 14.62 3.50
CA TRP A 20 -12.90 13.31 2.86
C TRP A 20 -13.09 13.31 1.34
N VAL A 21 -13.76 14.32 0.77
CA VAL A 21 -14.03 14.41 -0.67
C VAL A 21 -12.80 14.87 -1.48
N LEU A 22 -11.91 15.65 -0.86
CA LEU A 22 -10.71 16.18 -1.51
C LEU A 22 -9.49 15.27 -1.35
N GLN A 23 -9.60 14.26 -0.47
CA GLN A 23 -8.55 13.29 -0.19
C GLN A 23 -8.99 11.92 -0.69
N GLN A 24 -8.61 11.61 -1.92
CA GLN A 24 -8.97 10.36 -2.56
C GLN A 24 -8.16 9.18 -1.99
N GLU A 25 -8.80 8.02 -1.90
CA GLU A 25 -8.17 6.78 -1.44
C GLU A 25 -7.14 6.28 -2.47
N ALA A 26 -5.92 5.99 -2.01
CA ALA A 26 -4.75 5.78 -2.84
C ALA A 26 -4.88 4.55 -3.75
N ILE A 27 -5.33 3.41 -3.22
CA ILE A 27 -5.48 2.16 -3.97
C ILE A 27 -6.51 2.31 -5.07
N THR A 28 -7.67 2.88 -4.74
CA THR A 28 -8.79 3.07 -5.66
C THR A 28 -8.39 4.01 -6.78
N CYS A 29 -7.72 5.13 -6.49
CA CYS A 29 -7.14 5.99 -7.51
C CYS A 29 -6.13 5.25 -8.39
N THR A 30 -5.26 4.44 -7.79
CA THR A 30 -4.26 3.66 -8.52
C THR A 30 -4.92 2.67 -9.48
N ALA A 31 -5.98 1.99 -9.04
CA ALA A 31 -6.76 1.08 -9.87
C ALA A 31 -7.40 1.81 -11.06
N VAL A 32 -8.02 2.99 -10.85
CA VAL A 32 -8.58 3.81 -11.93
C VAL A 32 -7.50 4.24 -12.92
N LEU A 33 -6.37 4.75 -12.43
CA LEU A 33 -5.24 5.16 -13.26
C LEU A 33 -4.63 4.00 -14.04
N SER A 34 -4.69 2.78 -13.49
CA SER A 34 -4.17 1.59 -14.16
C SER A 34 -4.84 1.33 -15.50
N ALA A 35 -6.15 1.56 -15.59
CA ALA A 35 -6.95 1.40 -16.79
C ALA A 35 -6.77 2.58 -17.77
N GLN A 36 -6.50 3.78 -17.27
CA GLN A 36 -6.41 5.01 -18.06
C GLN A 36 -5.01 5.31 -18.61
N THR A 37 -4.00 4.53 -18.21
CA THR A 37 -2.59 4.77 -18.58
C THR A 37 -1.95 3.55 -19.21
N LYS A 38 -0.97 3.77 -20.11
CA LYS A 38 -0.28 2.67 -20.83
C LYS A 38 1.19 2.48 -20.44
N ARG A 39 1.83 3.52 -19.88
CA ARG A 39 3.28 3.54 -19.63
C ARG A 39 3.67 3.98 -18.21
N LEU A 40 2.75 4.60 -17.48
CA LEU A 40 3.01 5.16 -16.16
C LEU A 40 3.29 4.05 -15.14
N LYS A 41 4.38 4.12 -14.38
CA LYS A 41 4.54 3.24 -13.21
C LYS A 41 3.67 3.74 -12.07
N LEU A 42 2.93 2.83 -11.45
CA LEU A 42 1.89 3.09 -10.48
C LEU A 42 2.37 2.68 -9.10
N ILE A 43 2.96 3.61 -8.36
CA ILE A 43 3.44 3.37 -7.00
C ILE A 43 2.33 3.77 -6.03
N ASN A 44 1.82 2.81 -5.27
CA ASN A 44 0.79 3.04 -4.27
C ASN A 44 1.37 3.04 -2.87
N ALA A 45 1.13 4.10 -2.10
CA ALA A 45 1.48 4.11 -0.69
C ALA A 45 0.53 3.21 0.12
N ILE A 46 1.08 2.32 0.93
CA ILE A 46 0.34 1.39 1.79
C ILE A 46 0.76 1.61 3.22
N HIS A 47 -0.21 1.89 4.08
CA HIS A 47 0.02 2.06 5.50
C HIS A 47 -0.23 0.75 6.24
N THR A 48 0.79 0.18 6.88
CA THR A 48 0.73 -1.18 7.46
C THR A 48 -0.27 -1.29 8.60
N GLY A 49 -0.45 -0.21 9.38
CA GLY A 49 -1.44 -0.16 10.47
C GLY A 49 -2.92 -0.03 10.07
N PHE A 50 -3.24 0.14 8.79
CA PHE A 50 -4.64 0.33 8.33
C PHE A 50 -5.11 -0.75 7.34
N TRP A 51 -4.22 -1.65 6.95
CA TRP A 51 -4.50 -2.61 5.90
C TRP A 51 -4.12 -4.01 6.36
N HIS A 52 -4.94 -4.99 6.01
CA HIS A 52 -4.54 -6.38 6.16
C HIS A 52 -3.59 -6.78 5.02
N PRO A 53 -2.40 -7.36 5.27
CA PRO A 53 -1.40 -7.63 4.23
C PRO A 53 -1.92 -8.56 3.13
N ALA A 54 -2.71 -9.58 3.49
CA ALA A 54 -3.31 -10.47 2.50
C ALA A 54 -4.28 -9.76 1.53
N MET A 55 -5.01 -8.75 2.02
CA MET A 55 -5.90 -7.96 1.17
C MET A 55 -5.09 -7.08 0.21
N ILE A 56 -4.01 -6.47 0.69
CA ILE A 56 -3.10 -5.70 -0.18
C ILE A 56 -2.42 -6.57 -1.21
N ALA A 57 -2.00 -7.78 -0.85
CA ALA A 57 -1.43 -8.72 -1.82
C ALA A 57 -2.42 -9.02 -2.95
N LYS A 58 -3.69 -9.28 -2.61
CA LYS A 58 -4.73 -9.61 -3.58
C LYS A 58 -5.11 -8.44 -4.49
N VAL A 59 -5.34 -7.27 -3.89
CA VAL A 59 -5.64 -6.03 -4.62
C VAL A 59 -4.46 -5.62 -5.50
N GLY A 60 -3.25 -5.63 -4.95
CA GLY A 60 -2.02 -5.29 -5.67
C GLY A 60 -1.78 -6.20 -6.87
N ALA A 61 -1.94 -7.52 -6.70
CA ALA A 61 -1.86 -8.47 -7.81
C ALA A 61 -2.91 -8.19 -8.90
N THR A 62 -4.11 -7.77 -8.50
CA THR A 62 -5.18 -7.42 -9.44
C THR A 62 -4.80 -6.19 -10.27
N ILE A 63 -4.34 -5.13 -9.62
CA ILE A 63 -3.87 -3.91 -10.29
C ILE A 63 -2.66 -4.23 -11.17
N ASP A 64 -1.74 -5.09 -10.73
CA ASP A 64 -0.58 -5.45 -11.52
C ASP A 64 -0.95 -6.16 -12.83
N VAL A 65 -1.90 -7.09 -12.78
CA VAL A 65 -2.44 -7.78 -13.97
C VAL A 65 -3.06 -6.77 -14.95
N TYR A 66 -3.95 -5.89 -14.49
CA TYR A 66 -4.61 -4.91 -15.37
C TYR A 66 -3.65 -3.82 -15.86
N SER A 67 -2.65 -3.46 -15.06
CA SER A 67 -1.63 -2.51 -15.44
C SER A 67 -0.53 -3.11 -16.31
N LYS A 68 -0.47 -4.44 -16.47
CA LYS A 68 0.57 -5.19 -17.19
C LYS A 68 1.96 -5.01 -16.56
N GLY A 69 2.09 -5.27 -15.26
CA GLY A 69 3.39 -5.26 -14.57
C GLY A 69 3.88 -3.87 -14.18
N ARG A 70 3.00 -2.87 -14.09
CA ARG A 70 3.36 -1.47 -13.77
C ARG A 70 3.11 -1.10 -12.32
N PHE A 71 2.55 -2.00 -11.52
CA PHE A 71 2.21 -1.72 -10.14
C PHE A 71 3.43 -1.87 -9.23
N ALA A 72 3.53 -0.99 -8.25
CA ALA A 72 4.50 -1.06 -7.18
C ALA A 72 3.89 -0.48 -5.90
N ILE A 73 4.49 -0.79 -4.76
CA ILE A 73 4.04 -0.31 -3.46
C ILE A 73 5.15 0.44 -2.73
N ASN A 74 4.74 1.46 -1.98
CA ASN A 74 5.57 2.17 -1.03
C ASN A 74 5.02 1.90 0.38
N ILE A 75 5.76 1.15 1.21
CA ILE A 75 5.31 0.76 2.55
C ILE A 75 5.55 1.93 3.52
N LEU A 76 4.49 2.32 4.22
CA LEU A 76 4.49 3.34 5.25
C LEU A 76 4.23 2.70 6.61
N THR A 77 5.21 2.84 7.50
CA THR A 77 5.18 2.33 8.88
C THR A 77 4.23 3.12 9.80
N GLY A 78 3.84 4.33 9.38
CA GLY A 78 2.97 5.21 10.16
C GLY A 78 3.69 6.04 11.22
N TRP A 79 3.26 7.28 11.34
CA TRP A 79 3.87 8.28 12.24
C TRP A 79 2.84 9.12 12.98
N PHE A 80 1.62 9.28 12.45
CA PHE A 80 0.63 10.19 13.01
C PHE A 80 -0.39 9.44 13.87
N LYS A 81 -0.17 9.46 15.19
CA LYS A 81 -0.97 8.72 16.19
C LYS A 81 -2.46 9.07 16.18
N ASP A 82 -2.82 10.31 15.82
CA ASP A 82 -4.20 10.74 15.82
C ASP A 82 -5.03 10.13 14.69
N ASP A 83 -4.40 9.74 13.56
CA ASP A 83 -5.09 8.95 12.53
C ASP A 83 -5.54 7.60 13.13
N PHE A 84 -4.63 6.88 13.79
CA PHE A 84 -4.95 5.58 14.42
C PHE A 84 -6.10 5.71 15.42
N ARG A 85 -6.06 6.73 16.28
CA ARG A 85 -7.14 6.99 17.24
C ARG A 85 -8.47 7.28 16.55
N ALA A 86 -8.46 8.07 15.48
CA ALA A 86 -9.67 8.43 14.76
C ALA A 86 -10.28 7.24 14.00
N PHE A 87 -9.45 6.32 13.49
CA PHE A 87 -9.90 5.08 12.85
C PHE A 87 -10.16 3.94 13.84
N GLY A 88 -9.87 4.12 15.13
CA GLY A 88 -10.06 3.10 16.16
C GLY A 88 -9.02 1.97 16.11
N GLU A 89 -7.88 2.20 15.47
CA GLU A 89 -6.79 1.23 15.33
C GLU A 89 -5.78 1.33 16.49
N PRO A 90 -5.12 0.21 16.86
CA PRO A 90 -4.13 0.22 17.92
C PRO A 90 -2.89 1.04 17.51
N TRP A 91 -2.38 1.82 18.47
CA TRP A 91 -1.10 2.50 18.31
C TRP A 91 0.03 1.61 18.81
N LEU A 92 0.88 1.16 17.89
CA LEU A 92 2.13 0.47 18.20
C LEU A 92 3.27 1.47 18.47
N GLU A 93 4.20 1.13 19.36
CA GLU A 93 5.38 1.96 19.61
C GLU A 93 6.37 1.90 18.44
N HIS A 94 7.36 2.81 18.43
CA HIS A 94 8.23 3.02 17.26
C HIS A 94 8.82 1.73 16.67
N ASP A 95 9.49 0.94 17.51
CA ASP A 95 10.16 -0.29 17.09
C ASP A 95 9.16 -1.36 16.62
N GLU A 96 8.02 -1.48 17.31
CA GLU A 96 6.95 -2.42 16.96
C GLU A 96 6.35 -2.10 15.60
N ARG A 97 6.18 -0.82 15.25
CA ARG A 97 5.70 -0.46 13.90
C ARG A 97 6.66 -0.94 12.82
N TYR A 98 7.98 -0.84 13.02
CA TYR A 98 8.96 -1.34 12.05
C TYR A 98 8.96 -2.86 11.96
N ARG A 99 8.80 -3.58 13.09
CA ARG A 99 8.63 -5.03 13.10
C ARG A 99 7.37 -5.47 12.36
N CYS A 100 6.25 -4.80 12.62
CA CYS A 100 4.99 -5.01 11.87
C CYS A 100 5.20 -4.78 10.36
N SER A 101 5.90 -3.70 9.96
CA SER A 101 6.21 -3.45 8.55
C SER A 101 7.09 -4.54 7.92
N GLU A 102 8.04 -5.10 8.67
CA GLU A 102 8.87 -6.21 8.20
C GLU A 102 8.02 -7.46 7.95
N GLU A 103 7.20 -7.87 8.92
CA GLU A 103 6.27 -9.01 8.78
C GLU A 103 5.29 -8.79 7.63
N PHE A 104 4.77 -7.57 7.48
CA PHE A 104 3.91 -7.19 6.37
C PHE A 104 4.57 -7.45 5.01
N ILE A 105 5.83 -7.03 4.86
CA ILE A 105 6.61 -7.24 3.63
C ILE A 105 6.87 -8.74 3.40
N GLN A 106 7.15 -9.52 4.44
CA GLN A 106 7.33 -10.96 4.34
C GLN A 106 6.05 -11.64 3.84
N VAL A 107 4.89 -11.27 4.38
CA VAL A 107 3.59 -11.79 3.95
C VAL A 107 3.31 -11.45 2.48
N LEU A 108 3.52 -10.20 2.07
CA LEU A 108 3.32 -9.79 0.68
C LEU A 108 4.20 -10.60 -0.29
N LYS A 109 5.50 -10.71 0.02
CA LYS A 109 6.43 -11.48 -0.80
C LYS A 109 6.04 -12.94 -0.88
N GLY A 110 5.67 -13.55 0.26
CA GLY A 110 5.21 -14.94 0.31
C GLY A 110 3.99 -15.18 -0.56
N LEU A 111 2.95 -14.36 -0.40
CA LEU A 111 1.70 -14.46 -1.17
C LEU A 111 1.88 -14.24 -2.67
N TRP A 112 2.85 -13.43 -3.11
CA TRP A 112 3.10 -13.18 -4.53
C TRP A 112 4.03 -14.20 -5.20
N THR A 113 4.82 -14.95 -4.44
CA THR A 113 5.88 -15.79 -5.00
C THR A 113 5.70 -17.28 -4.76
N GLN A 114 4.77 -17.68 -3.90
CA GLN A 114 4.57 -19.09 -3.53
C GLN A 114 3.13 -19.52 -3.83
N ASP A 115 2.96 -20.73 -4.37
CA ASP A 115 1.64 -21.30 -4.68
C ASP A 115 0.79 -21.58 -3.42
N ARG A 116 1.46 -21.90 -2.30
CA ARG A 116 0.87 -22.07 -0.98
C ARG A 116 1.74 -21.37 0.03
N PHE A 117 1.16 -20.44 0.78
CA PHE A 117 1.88 -19.65 1.76
C PHE A 117 1.10 -19.56 3.08
N ALA A 118 1.83 -19.70 4.18
CA ALA A 118 1.33 -19.48 5.53
C ALA A 118 2.38 -18.68 6.30
N PHE A 119 1.92 -17.78 7.16
CA PHE A 119 2.78 -16.94 7.98
C PHE A 119 2.25 -16.90 9.41
N LYS A 120 3.15 -16.96 10.38
CA LYS A 120 2.87 -16.76 11.80
C LYS A 120 3.91 -15.79 12.33
N GLY A 121 3.46 -14.59 12.65
CA GLY A 121 4.26 -13.54 13.26
C GLY A 121 3.62 -13.03 14.54
N ASP A 122 4.11 -11.90 15.01
CA ASP A 122 3.61 -11.24 16.21
C ASP A 122 2.46 -10.26 15.90
N PHE A 123 2.29 -9.85 14.63
CA PHE A 123 1.30 -8.88 14.16
C PHE A 123 0.32 -9.44 13.12
#